data_AF-A0A397DUV4-F1
#
_entry.id   AF-A0A397DUV4-F1
#
_cell.length_a   1.000
_cell.length_b   1.000
_cell.length_c   1.000
_cell.angle_alpha   90.00
_cell.angle_beta   90.00
_cell.angle_gamma   90.00
#
_symmetry.space_group_name_H-M   'P 1'
#
loop_
_entity.id
_entity.type
_entity.pdbx_description
1 polymer ?
#
loop_
_entity_poly.entity_id
_entity_poly.type
_entity_poly.pdbx_seq_one_letter_code
_entity_poly.pdbx_strand_id
1 'polypeptide(L)'
;MHCTRDTTRMIRITCAECPSSGADRGPVVLCIECFSTGVEDVPGAPGHRKNHAYMVSDCLSFSILDSEWSADEELLLLDGIEMFGMGNWKDIAEHVGSKTDKKCETHYMVNYLKLPAMPESPEKPSSGRAAATPAATPTADDDKEKMGSALAGYMPLRGDFDVEHDNDAEVILADMEFADDDHPTERELKLKVIAIYNAKLDERERRKKFVVEHQLLDYKKYQQNERRRPKDERELVMQLRPFARFHSKDEHDALVEGLVAAMRLRKQIALLQEYRRHGVRTLAEAELYEQDKKKREVEQALQKSRE
;
A
#
# COMPACT_ATOMS: atom_id res chain seq x y z
N MET A 1 17.79 42.57 9.05
CA MET A 1 16.89 41.98 8.04
C MET A 1 16.56 40.56 8.46
N HIS A 2 15.30 40.16 8.35
CA HIS A 2 14.88 38.78 8.60
C HIS A 2 15.44 37.83 7.52
N CYS A 3 15.90 36.65 7.92
CA CYS A 3 16.43 35.65 6.98
C CYS A 3 15.33 34.75 6.45
N THR A 4 15.46 34.26 5.21
CA THR A 4 14.57 33.27 4.60
C THR A 4 15.09 31.83 4.73
N ARG A 5 15.90 31.55 5.76
CA ARG A 5 16.42 30.19 5.98
C ARG A 5 15.30 29.27 6.48
N ASP A 6 15.32 28.03 6.01
CA ASP A 6 14.45 26.98 6.51
C ASP A 6 14.81 26.66 7.98
N THR A 7 13.81 26.66 8.86
CA THR A 7 13.96 26.40 10.29
C THR A 7 13.31 25.08 10.73
N THR A 8 12.85 24.25 9.78
CA THR A 8 12.09 23.02 10.06
C THR A 8 12.85 22.03 10.94
N ARG A 9 14.17 21.90 10.77
CA ARG A 9 15.04 20.99 11.55
C ARG A 9 16.09 21.73 12.40
N MET A 10 15.79 22.95 12.80
CA MET A 10 16.68 23.76 13.64
C MET A 10 15.94 24.28 14.87
N ILE A 11 16.69 24.63 15.90
CA ILE A 11 16.12 25.35 17.05
C ILE A 11 15.47 26.64 16.52
N ARG A 12 14.18 26.79 16.83
CA ARG A 12 13.38 27.92 16.37
C ARG A 12 12.78 28.66 17.55
N ILE A 13 12.62 29.96 17.37
CA ILE A 13 12.10 30.87 18.38
C ILE A 13 10.80 31.45 17.87
N THR A 14 9.72 31.11 18.55
CA THR A 14 8.36 31.52 18.18
C THR A 14 7.91 32.64 19.09
N CYS A 15 7.47 33.76 18.52
CA CYS A 15 6.89 34.86 19.28
C CYS A 15 5.55 34.43 19.91
N ALA A 16 5.38 34.65 21.22
CA ALA A 16 4.17 34.28 21.96
C ALA A 16 3.11 35.39 21.98
N GLU A 17 3.48 36.62 21.62
CA GLU A 17 2.58 37.79 21.67
C GLU A 17 2.05 38.23 20.30
N CYS A 18 2.73 37.83 19.21
CA CYS A 18 2.27 38.19 17.88
C CYS A 18 1.05 37.34 17.51
N PRO A 19 -0.10 37.97 17.16
CA PRO A 19 -1.31 37.24 16.89
C PRO A 19 -1.16 36.37 15.64
N SER A 20 -1.47 35.08 15.79
CA SER A 20 -1.72 34.12 14.70
C SER A 20 -3.08 34.33 14.03
N SER A 21 -3.81 35.38 14.38
CA SER A 21 -5.26 35.52 14.18
C SER A 21 -5.66 36.21 12.87
N GLY A 22 -4.98 35.91 11.77
CA GLY A 22 -5.52 36.09 10.42
C GLY A 22 -5.50 34.74 9.74
N ALA A 23 -6.61 34.31 9.14
CA ALA A 23 -6.85 32.96 8.58
C ALA A 23 -5.85 32.48 7.50
N ASP A 24 -4.78 33.23 7.24
CA ASP A 24 -3.76 32.98 6.22
C ASP A 24 -2.33 33.31 6.73
N ARG A 25 -2.13 33.53 8.04
CA ARG A 25 -0.84 33.96 8.61
C ARG A 25 -0.45 33.14 9.84
N GLY A 26 0.61 32.33 9.68
CA GLY A 26 1.21 31.55 10.76
C GLY A 26 1.93 32.41 11.81
N PRO A 27 2.34 31.80 12.94
CA PRO A 27 3.06 32.48 14.01
C PRO A 27 4.42 33.01 13.53
N VAL A 28 4.91 34.09 14.15
CA VAL A 28 6.25 34.63 13.86
C VAL A 28 7.31 33.67 14.37
N VAL A 29 8.08 33.08 13.45
CA VAL A 29 9.18 32.15 13.74
C VAL A 29 10.50 32.76 13.30
N LEU A 30 11.48 32.77 14.19
CA LEU A 30 12.83 33.28 13.97
C LEU A 30 13.86 32.16 14.19
N CYS A 31 14.91 32.13 13.38
CA CYS A 31 16.10 31.36 13.71
C CYS A 31 16.88 32.04 14.85
N ILE A 32 17.78 31.30 15.50
CA ILE A 32 18.61 31.82 16.61
C ILE A 32 19.37 33.09 16.21
N GLU A 33 19.92 33.17 14.99
CA GLU A 33 20.68 34.34 14.52
C GLU A 33 19.79 35.58 14.33
N CYS A 34 18.57 35.42 13.81
CA CYS A 34 17.65 36.54 13.64
C CYS A 34 17.10 37.04 14.98
N PHE A 35 16.85 36.12 15.91
CA PHE A 35 16.45 36.48 17.25
C PHE A 35 17.58 37.19 18.03
N SER A 36 18.81 36.68 17.97
CA SER A 36 19.95 37.26 18.68
C SER A 36 20.33 38.66 18.18
N THR A 37 20.07 38.95 16.90
CA THR A 37 20.25 40.29 16.32
C THR A 37 19.06 41.23 16.54
N GLY A 38 17.98 40.73 17.16
CA GLY A 38 16.82 41.54 17.55
C GLY A 38 16.01 42.07 16.36
N VAL A 39 15.79 41.24 15.34
CA VAL A 39 15.03 41.63 14.14
C VAL A 39 13.56 41.91 14.51
N GLU A 40 13.11 43.14 14.27
CA GLU A 40 11.70 43.55 14.50
C GLU A 40 10.89 43.61 13.19
N ASP A 41 11.57 43.86 12.07
CA ASP A 41 10.95 43.93 10.74
C ASP A 41 10.79 42.52 10.15
N VAL A 42 9.70 41.86 10.55
CA VAL A 42 9.32 40.53 10.06
C VAL A 42 8.18 40.65 9.04
N PRO A 43 8.35 40.13 7.81
CA PRO A 43 7.30 40.14 6.79
C PRO A 43 6.00 39.52 7.32
N GLY A 44 4.90 40.26 7.17
CA GLY A 44 3.58 39.79 7.62
C GLY A 44 3.26 40.04 9.09
N ALA A 45 4.20 40.57 9.90
CA ALA A 45 4.00 40.88 11.32
C ALA A 45 4.58 42.25 11.72
N PRO A 46 4.01 43.38 11.23
CA PRO A 46 4.51 44.74 11.53
C PRO A 46 4.43 45.14 13.03
N GLY A 47 3.65 44.39 13.81
CA GLY A 47 3.54 44.55 15.26
C GLY A 47 4.61 43.81 16.06
N HIS A 48 5.51 43.03 15.43
CA HIS A 48 6.55 42.30 16.16
C HIS A 48 7.57 43.26 16.80
N ARG A 49 8.03 42.92 18.01
CA ARG A 49 9.10 43.62 18.72
C ARG A 49 10.04 42.60 19.34
N LYS A 50 11.32 42.98 19.46
CA LYS A 50 12.38 42.10 19.99
C LYS A 50 12.21 41.75 21.48
N ASN A 51 11.35 42.47 22.19
CA ASN A 51 11.07 42.29 23.61
C ASN A 51 9.79 41.49 23.88
N HIS A 52 9.09 41.02 22.84
CA HIS A 52 7.95 40.13 23.02
C HIS A 52 8.39 38.83 23.70
N ALA A 53 7.51 38.29 24.56
CA ALA A 53 7.64 36.94 25.08
C ALA A 53 7.76 35.94 23.92
N TYR A 54 8.57 34.91 24.13
CA TYR A 54 8.89 33.92 23.11
C TYR A 54 8.91 32.52 23.69
N MET A 55 8.78 31.54 22.82
CA MET A 55 8.94 30.12 23.10
C MET A 55 10.10 29.58 22.27
N VAL A 56 10.88 28.68 22.86
CA VAL A 56 11.98 27.98 22.16
C VAL A 56 11.50 26.57 21.85
N SER A 57 11.54 26.18 20.57
CA SER A 57 11.35 24.79 20.16
C SER A 57 12.70 24.20 19.78
N ASP A 58 13.06 23.10 20.42
CA ASP A 58 14.26 22.31 20.10
C ASP A 58 14.01 21.42 18.86
N CYS A 59 15.08 20.97 18.20
CA CYS A 59 15.04 20.07 17.06
C CYS A 59 15.04 18.58 17.44
N LEU A 60 14.70 18.25 18.70
CA LEU A 60 14.55 16.88 19.19
C LEU A 60 15.77 15.97 18.87
N SER A 61 16.97 16.54 18.89
CA SER A 61 18.21 15.86 18.52
C SER A 61 18.79 14.93 19.59
N PHE A 62 18.14 14.81 20.74
CA PHE A 62 18.54 13.93 21.84
C PHE A 62 18.05 12.49 21.63
N SER A 63 18.75 11.51 22.19
CA SER A 63 18.36 10.09 22.11
C SER A 63 17.41 9.68 23.25
N ILE A 64 16.43 8.82 22.93
CA ILE A 64 15.44 8.31 23.91
C ILE A 64 15.67 6.82 24.22
N LEU A 65 15.73 5.98 23.19
CA LEU A 65 15.78 4.51 23.33
C LEU A 65 17.15 3.95 22.95
N ASP A 66 17.69 4.40 21.83
CA ASP A 66 18.99 3.98 21.29
C ASP A 66 19.85 5.21 21.02
N SER A 67 21.11 5.18 21.45
CA SER A 67 22.09 6.25 21.20
C SER A 67 22.31 6.60 19.73
N GLU A 68 22.02 5.69 18.79
CA GLU A 68 22.08 5.97 17.36
C GLU A 68 20.85 6.71 16.82
N TRP A 69 19.77 6.84 17.60
CA TRP A 69 18.49 7.43 17.18
C TRP A 69 18.16 8.68 17.98
N SER A 70 17.85 9.78 17.27
CA SER A 70 17.30 10.99 17.89
C SER A 70 15.79 10.89 18.09
N ALA A 71 15.24 11.66 19.02
CA ALA A 71 13.81 11.75 19.27
C ALA A 71 13.02 12.17 18.03
N ASP A 72 13.58 13.04 17.18
CA ASP A 72 13.01 13.38 15.87
C ASP A 72 12.93 12.15 14.95
N GLU A 73 13.99 11.34 14.88
CA GLU A 73 14.02 10.12 14.06
C GLU A 73 13.06 9.05 14.59
N GLU A 74 12.89 8.95 15.91
CA GLU A 74 11.91 8.06 16.54
C GLU A 74 10.48 8.45 16.15
N LEU A 75 10.15 9.75 16.17
CA LEU A 75 8.84 10.25 15.74
C LEU A 75 8.61 9.98 14.26
N LEU A 76 9.57 10.32 13.40
CA LEU A 76 9.48 10.05 11.95
C LEU A 76 9.32 8.56 11.65
N LEU A 77 9.93 7.68 12.44
CA LEU A 77 9.75 6.23 12.28
C LEU A 77 8.30 5.81 12.57
N LEU A 78 7.73 6.30 13.67
CA LEU A 78 6.35 5.98 14.06
C LEU A 78 5.32 6.59 13.10
N ASP A 79 5.50 7.86 12.73
CA ASP A 79 4.68 8.55 11.73
C ASP A 79 4.75 7.82 10.38
N GLY A 80 5.95 7.39 9.96
CA GLY A 80 6.12 6.59 8.76
C GLY A 80 5.37 5.26 8.83
N ILE A 81 5.41 4.57 9.97
CA ILE A 81 4.67 3.30 10.16
C ILE A 81 3.15 3.55 10.08
N GLU A 82 2.65 4.63 10.67
CA GLU A 82 1.25 5.03 10.59
C GLU A 82 0.84 5.38 9.14
N MET A 83 1.66 6.16 8.42
CA MET A 83 1.35 6.64 7.08
C MET A 83 1.45 5.55 6.00
N PHE A 84 2.46 4.68 6.08
CA PHE A 84 2.80 3.73 5.01
C PHE A 84 2.45 2.27 5.34
N GLY A 85 2.01 2.01 6.57
CA GLY A 85 1.70 0.66 7.06
C GLY A 85 2.94 -0.11 7.49
N MET A 86 2.80 -0.86 8.58
CA MET A 86 3.88 -1.64 9.17
C MET A 86 4.41 -2.70 8.18
N GLY A 87 5.74 -2.75 8.05
CA GLY A 87 6.44 -3.61 7.10
C GLY A 87 6.79 -2.95 5.77
N ASN A 88 6.33 -1.74 5.48
CA ASN A 88 6.76 -1.01 4.28
C ASN A 88 8.08 -0.27 4.51
N TRP A 89 9.11 -0.99 4.96
CA TRP A 89 10.34 -0.41 5.51
C TRP A 89 11.11 0.48 4.54
N LYS A 90 10.91 0.30 3.23
CA LYS A 90 11.53 1.15 2.21
C LYS A 90 10.95 2.56 2.23
N ASP A 91 9.64 2.68 2.14
CA ASP A 91 8.95 3.97 2.13
C ASP A 91 9.07 4.64 3.51
N ILE A 92 9.03 3.84 4.59
CA ILE A 92 9.29 4.32 5.96
C ILE A 92 10.70 4.88 6.10
N ALA A 93 11.73 4.18 5.60
CA ALA A 93 13.11 4.67 5.67
C ALA A 93 13.34 5.92 4.80
N GLU A 94 12.66 6.03 3.65
CA GLU A 94 12.68 7.24 2.84
C GLU A 94 12.06 8.43 3.58
N HIS A 95 10.98 8.21 4.35
CA HIS A 95 10.36 9.21 5.19
C HIS A 95 11.26 9.67 6.36
N VAL A 96 11.90 8.72 7.06
CA VAL A 96 12.89 9.02 8.10
C VAL A 96 14.11 9.76 7.50
N GLY A 97 14.54 9.36 6.31
CA GLY A 97 15.57 10.03 5.50
C GLY A 97 17.02 9.84 5.98
N SER A 98 17.25 9.46 7.23
CA SER A 98 18.60 9.27 7.82
C SER A 98 19.00 7.82 8.06
N LYS A 99 18.04 6.89 8.03
CA LYS A 99 18.25 5.45 8.32
C LYS A 99 17.87 4.60 7.10
N THR A 100 18.43 3.39 7.03
CA THR A 100 18.05 2.43 5.98
C THR A 100 16.83 1.61 6.40
N ASP A 101 16.16 1.00 5.43
CA ASP A 101 15.01 0.10 5.63
C ASP A 101 15.28 -0.97 6.70
N LYS A 102 16.42 -1.65 6.61
CA LYS A 102 16.83 -2.67 7.61
C LYS A 102 17.08 -2.09 9.00
N LYS A 103 17.65 -0.88 9.09
CA LYS A 103 17.87 -0.22 10.39
C LYS A 103 16.55 0.17 11.03
N CYS A 104 15.61 0.74 10.26
CA CYS A 104 14.27 1.07 10.73
C CYS A 104 13.53 -0.18 11.23
N GLU A 105 13.52 -1.26 10.44
CA GLU A 105 12.91 -2.53 10.82
C GLU A 105 13.50 -3.07 12.13
N THR A 106 14.82 -3.18 12.19
CA THR A 106 15.50 -3.77 13.36
C THR A 106 15.26 -2.94 14.61
N HIS A 107 15.37 -1.62 14.50
CA HIS A 107 15.15 -0.69 15.61
C HIS A 107 13.73 -0.80 16.16
N TYR A 108 12.72 -0.79 15.29
CA TYR A 108 11.32 -0.93 15.71
C TYR A 108 11.07 -2.28 16.39
N MET A 109 11.54 -3.37 15.79
CA MET A 109 11.33 -4.72 16.30
C MET A 109 11.97 -4.92 17.68
N VAL A 110 13.18 -4.41 17.89
CA VAL A 110 13.92 -4.58 19.15
C VAL A 110 13.42 -3.62 20.24
N ASN A 111 13.29 -2.33 19.91
CA ASN A 111 13.04 -1.30 20.93
C ASN A 111 11.56 -1.08 21.24
N TYR A 112 10.65 -1.36 20.28
CA TYR A 112 9.20 -1.21 20.48
C TYR A 112 8.49 -2.55 20.69
N LEU A 113 8.78 -3.55 19.85
CA LEU A 113 8.14 -4.86 19.94
C LEU A 113 8.89 -5.86 20.84
N LYS A 114 10.13 -5.55 21.26
CA LYS A 114 11.00 -6.42 22.08
C LYS A 114 11.22 -7.81 21.47
N LEU A 115 11.21 -7.90 20.15
CA LEU A 115 11.49 -9.12 19.43
C LEU A 115 13.00 -9.26 19.25
N PRO A 116 13.58 -10.47 19.44
CA PRO A 116 14.99 -10.68 19.16
C PRO A 116 15.28 -10.38 17.69
N ALA A 117 16.31 -9.57 17.42
CA ALA A 117 16.74 -9.28 16.05
C ALA A 117 16.98 -10.60 15.31
N MET A 118 16.25 -10.79 14.20
CA MET A 118 16.42 -11.97 13.35
C MET A 118 17.87 -12.03 12.89
N PRO A 119 18.61 -13.14 13.11
CA PRO A 119 20.00 -13.22 12.71
C PRO A 119 20.12 -13.02 11.20
N GLU A 120 21.02 -12.12 10.79
CA GLU A 120 21.33 -11.89 9.37
C GLU A 120 21.87 -13.19 8.78
N SER A 121 21.08 -13.83 7.90
CA SER A 121 21.49 -15.06 7.24
C SER A 121 22.55 -14.74 6.18
N PRO A 122 23.69 -15.44 6.14
CA PRO A 122 24.73 -15.19 5.15
C PRO A 122 24.26 -15.70 3.78
N GLU A 123 24.39 -14.86 2.76
CA GLU A 123 24.09 -15.22 1.37
C GLU A 123 24.88 -16.46 0.90
N LYS A 124 24.22 -17.40 0.19
CA LYS A 124 24.68 -18.18 -1.00
C LYS A 124 23.82 -19.46 -1.25
N PRO A 125 24.00 -20.19 -2.38
CA PRO A 125 23.34 -20.00 -3.67
C PRO A 125 22.45 -21.22 -4.05
N SER A 126 21.88 -21.16 -5.25
CA SER A 126 20.93 -22.13 -5.86
C SER A 126 21.33 -23.62 -5.83
N SER A 127 20.31 -24.49 -5.65
CA SER A 127 19.97 -25.67 -6.47
C SER A 127 19.64 -26.93 -5.64
N GLY A 128 18.52 -27.60 -5.97
CA GLY A 128 18.34 -29.03 -5.70
C GLY A 128 16.97 -29.46 -5.19
N ARG A 129 16.25 -30.21 -6.02
CA ARG A 129 14.86 -30.72 -5.89
C ARG A 129 14.59 -31.74 -4.76
N ALA A 130 13.34 -31.66 -4.26
CA ALA A 130 12.30 -32.70 -4.12
C ALA A 130 12.14 -33.55 -2.82
N ALA A 131 10.96 -33.32 -2.19
CA ALA A 131 9.85 -34.25 -1.89
C ALA A 131 9.55 -34.66 -0.42
N ALA A 132 8.25 -34.45 -0.10
CA ALA A 132 7.35 -35.11 0.86
C ALA A 132 7.22 -34.57 2.31
N THR A 133 6.00 -34.11 2.60
CA THR A 133 5.32 -33.83 3.88
C THR A 133 5.11 -35.11 4.71
N PRO A 134 4.88 -35.05 6.06
CA PRO A 134 3.83 -34.25 6.68
C PRO A 134 4.10 -33.54 8.03
N ALA A 135 3.41 -32.40 8.16
CA ALA A 135 2.80 -31.78 9.34
C ALA A 135 3.59 -31.49 10.63
N ALA A 136 3.48 -30.20 10.99
CA ALA A 136 3.51 -29.60 12.34
C ALA A 136 4.87 -29.24 12.96
N THR A 137 5.35 -28.04 12.61
CA THR A 137 5.83 -26.96 13.50
C THR A 137 5.98 -25.70 12.65
N PRO A 138 5.44 -24.52 13.02
CA PRO A 138 5.68 -23.31 12.26
C PRO A 138 7.15 -22.90 12.47
N THR A 139 7.93 -22.89 11.39
CA THR A 139 9.32 -22.43 11.39
C THR A 139 9.37 -20.94 11.08
N ALA A 140 10.34 -20.25 11.67
CA ALA A 140 10.54 -18.79 11.61
C ALA A 140 10.66 -18.15 10.20
N ASP A 141 10.71 -18.95 9.13
CA ASP A 141 10.64 -18.46 7.75
C ASP A 141 9.24 -17.94 7.38
N ASP A 142 8.19 -18.40 8.07
CA ASP A 142 6.80 -18.02 7.83
C ASP A 142 6.46 -16.58 8.31
N ASP A 143 7.32 -15.96 9.12
CA ASP A 143 7.04 -14.67 9.77
C ASP A 143 7.43 -13.46 8.90
N LYS A 144 8.44 -13.60 8.04
CA LYS A 144 8.86 -12.52 7.12
C LYS A 144 7.87 -12.27 5.98
N GLU A 145 7.09 -13.28 5.59
CA GLU A 145 6.03 -13.16 4.58
C GLU A 145 4.71 -12.58 5.13
N LYS A 146 4.62 -12.30 6.44
CA LYS A 146 3.38 -11.87 7.15
C LYS A 146 3.43 -10.44 7.69
N MET A 147 4.26 -9.57 7.10
CA MET A 147 4.23 -8.14 7.43
C MET A 147 3.14 -7.43 6.60
N GLY A 148 2.32 -6.59 7.24
CA GLY A 148 1.11 -6.00 6.67
C GLY A 148 1.27 -5.39 5.28
N SER A 149 2.36 -4.66 5.03
CA SER A 149 2.64 -4.05 3.72
C SER A 149 2.70 -5.04 2.55
N ALA A 150 3.18 -6.26 2.78
CA ALA A 150 3.30 -7.28 1.74
C ALA A 150 1.92 -7.82 1.30
N LEU A 151 0.93 -7.73 2.20
CA LEU A 151 -0.44 -8.19 2.02
C LEU A 151 -1.42 -7.02 1.89
N ALA A 152 -0.98 -5.92 1.25
CA ALA A 152 -1.79 -4.72 1.01
C ALA A 152 -2.36 -4.10 2.31
N GLY A 153 -1.57 -4.09 3.38
CA GLY A 153 -1.96 -3.58 4.69
C GLY A 153 -2.74 -4.57 5.54
N TYR A 154 -2.94 -5.81 5.10
CA TYR A 154 -3.65 -6.82 5.90
C TYR A 154 -2.75 -7.42 6.98
N MET A 155 -3.23 -7.45 8.22
CA MET A 155 -2.54 -7.98 9.39
C MET A 155 -3.06 -9.39 9.74
N PRO A 156 -2.37 -10.49 9.35
CA PRO A 156 -2.95 -11.84 9.43
C PRO A 156 -3.28 -12.31 10.85
N LEU A 157 -2.48 -11.91 11.84
CA LEU A 157 -2.71 -12.27 13.25
C LEU A 157 -3.84 -11.48 13.90
N ARG A 158 -4.15 -10.29 13.36
CA ARG A 158 -5.25 -9.45 13.84
C ARG A 158 -6.55 -9.73 13.09
N GLY A 159 -6.45 -10.14 11.82
CA GLY A 159 -7.57 -10.49 10.97
C GLY A 159 -8.22 -9.30 10.27
N ASP A 160 -7.56 -8.15 10.19
CA ASP A 160 -8.07 -6.88 9.67
C ASP A 160 -7.01 -6.12 8.83
N PHE A 161 -7.40 -4.99 8.26
CA PHE A 161 -6.50 -4.12 7.50
C PHE A 161 -6.04 -2.93 8.36
N ASP A 162 -4.82 -2.46 8.11
CA ASP A 162 -4.30 -1.21 8.70
C ASP A 162 -5.21 -0.02 8.37
N VAL A 163 -5.73 0.02 7.13
CA VAL A 163 -6.72 1.00 6.67
C VAL A 163 -7.96 0.26 6.18
N GLU A 164 -9.07 0.43 6.91
CA GLU A 164 -10.32 -0.25 6.61
C GLU A 164 -11.11 0.45 5.49
N HIS A 165 -12.10 -0.28 4.93
CA HIS A 165 -13.03 0.35 4.01
C HIS A 165 -13.87 1.42 4.74
N ASP A 166 -13.85 2.64 4.19
CA ASP A 166 -14.53 3.81 4.79
C ASP A 166 -14.03 4.07 6.21
N ASN A 167 -12.70 4.24 6.36
CA ASN A 167 -12.00 4.38 7.63
C ASN A 167 -12.44 5.59 8.47
N ASP A 168 -12.96 6.63 7.82
CA ASP A 168 -13.40 7.86 8.48
C ASP A 168 -14.88 7.81 8.90
N ALA A 169 -15.56 6.66 8.74
CA ALA A 169 -16.97 6.52 9.09
C ALA A 169 -17.26 6.83 10.56
N GLU A 170 -16.30 6.51 11.43
CA GLU A 170 -16.33 6.74 12.86
C GLU A 170 -16.28 8.24 13.24
N VAL A 171 -15.72 9.11 12.39
CA VAL A 171 -15.59 10.55 12.66
C VAL A 171 -16.96 11.21 12.85
N ILE A 172 -17.97 10.77 12.09
CA ILE A 172 -19.35 11.29 12.17
C ILE A 172 -20.00 10.92 13.52
N LEU A 173 -19.56 9.83 14.13
CA LEU A 173 -20.06 9.37 15.42
C LEU A 173 -19.23 9.87 16.61
N ALA A 174 -18.00 10.33 16.39
CA ALA A 174 -17.05 10.65 17.45
C ALA A 174 -17.61 11.67 18.46
N ASP A 175 -18.31 12.69 17.96
CA ASP A 175 -18.90 13.76 18.77
C ASP A 175 -20.42 13.56 19.03
N MET A 176 -20.96 12.37 18.72
CA MET A 176 -22.39 12.09 18.89
C MET A 176 -22.71 11.64 20.31
N GLU A 177 -23.48 12.46 21.03
CA GLU A 177 -23.93 12.17 22.39
C GLU A 177 -25.47 12.12 22.44
N PHE A 178 -26.03 11.28 23.32
CA PHE A 178 -27.46 11.26 23.62
C PHE A 178 -27.70 11.90 24.98
N ALA A 179 -28.47 12.99 25.02
CA ALA A 179 -28.93 13.58 26.27
C ALA A 179 -30.33 13.07 26.63
N ASP A 180 -30.66 13.08 27.92
CA ASP A 180 -31.98 12.66 28.39
C ASP A 180 -33.09 13.64 27.97
N ASP A 181 -32.74 14.90 27.71
CA ASP A 181 -33.62 15.98 27.24
C ASP A 181 -33.60 16.19 25.72
N ASP A 182 -32.93 15.31 24.95
CA ASP A 182 -32.93 15.33 23.49
C ASP A 182 -34.38 15.38 22.95
N HIS A 183 -34.64 16.30 22.02
CA HIS A 183 -35.93 16.35 21.36
C HIS A 183 -36.17 15.03 20.58
N PRO A 184 -37.40 14.46 20.56
CA PRO A 184 -37.65 13.17 19.91
C PRO A 184 -37.14 13.06 18.46
N THR A 185 -37.22 14.16 17.70
CA THR A 185 -36.73 14.20 16.31
C THR A 185 -35.19 14.19 16.22
N GLU A 186 -34.50 14.80 17.18
CA GLU A 186 -33.04 14.75 17.27
C GLU A 186 -32.58 13.34 17.60
N ARG A 187 -33.24 12.71 18.58
CA ARG A 187 -32.98 11.30 18.93
C ARG A 187 -33.21 10.38 17.75
N GLU A 188 -34.29 10.59 16.98
CA GLU A 188 -34.56 9.82 15.75
C GLU A 188 -33.45 10.02 14.70
N LEU A 189 -32.95 11.25 14.53
CA LEU A 189 -31.86 11.54 13.61
C LEU A 189 -30.58 10.82 14.03
N LYS A 190 -30.18 10.90 15.31
CA LYS A 190 -29.01 10.20 15.87
C LYS A 190 -29.11 8.68 15.64
N LEU A 191 -30.29 8.09 15.89
CA LEU A 191 -30.54 6.68 15.61
C LEU A 191 -30.40 6.31 14.13
N LYS A 192 -30.85 7.18 13.21
CA LYS A 192 -30.66 6.96 11.76
C LYS A 192 -29.19 7.01 11.36
N VAL A 193 -28.40 7.91 11.95
CA VAL A 193 -26.95 7.97 11.71
C VAL A 193 -26.27 6.69 12.18
N ILE A 194 -26.62 6.17 13.35
CA ILE A 194 -26.11 4.87 13.84
C ILE A 194 -26.51 3.72 12.89
N ALA A 195 -27.75 3.71 12.39
CA ALA A 195 -28.19 2.70 11.44
C ALA A 195 -27.39 2.74 10.12
N ILE A 196 -27.07 3.94 9.63
CA ILE A 196 -26.20 4.13 8.46
C ILE A 196 -24.79 3.63 8.75
N TYR A 197 -24.24 3.91 9.94
CA TYR A 197 -22.93 3.42 10.34
C TYR A 197 -22.88 1.89 10.42
N ASN A 198 -23.89 1.24 10.99
CA ASN A 198 -23.97 -0.22 11.02
C ASN A 198 -24.00 -0.82 9.61
N ALA A 199 -24.71 -0.19 8.67
CA ALA A 199 -24.69 -0.62 7.27
C ALA A 199 -23.30 -0.48 6.62
N LYS A 200 -22.51 0.54 7.02
CA LYS A 200 -21.11 0.68 6.60
C LYS A 200 -20.24 -0.43 7.19
N LEU A 201 -20.44 -0.79 8.47
CA LEU A 201 -19.74 -1.91 9.10
C LEU A 201 -20.03 -3.26 8.41
N ASP A 202 -21.30 -3.52 8.08
CA ASP A 202 -21.70 -4.72 7.35
C ASP A 202 -20.99 -4.81 5.97
N GLU A 203 -20.93 -3.69 5.24
CA GLU A 203 -20.23 -3.63 3.96
C GLU A 203 -18.71 -3.79 4.10
N ARG A 204 -18.12 -3.21 5.17
CA ARG A 204 -16.70 -3.37 5.52
C ARG A 204 -16.36 -4.84 5.77
N GLU A 205 -17.14 -5.53 6.61
CA GLU A 205 -16.97 -6.95 6.89
C GLU A 205 -17.17 -7.80 5.62
N ARG A 206 -18.21 -7.52 4.84
CA ARG A 206 -18.47 -8.21 3.57
C ARG A 206 -17.28 -8.12 2.61
N ARG A 207 -16.72 -6.92 2.43
CA ARG A 207 -15.56 -6.72 1.54
C ARG A 207 -14.31 -7.42 2.05
N LYS A 208 -14.04 -7.30 3.35
CA LYS A 208 -12.92 -8.00 3.99
C LYS A 208 -13.01 -9.50 3.76
N LYS A 209 -14.18 -10.09 4.05
CA LYS A 209 -14.45 -11.50 3.83
C LYS A 209 -14.24 -11.90 2.37
N PHE A 210 -14.76 -11.13 1.42
CA PHE A 210 -14.56 -11.37 -0.02
C PHE A 210 -13.07 -11.38 -0.41
N VAL A 211 -12.29 -10.39 0.03
CA VAL A 211 -10.86 -10.30 -0.31
C VAL A 211 -10.08 -11.49 0.26
N VAL A 212 -10.38 -11.89 1.50
CA VAL A 212 -9.73 -13.03 2.16
C VAL A 212 -10.12 -14.35 1.50
N GLU A 213 -11.41 -14.61 1.31
CA GLU A 213 -11.93 -15.85 0.72
C GLU A 213 -11.44 -16.06 -0.71
N HIS A 214 -11.37 -15.00 -1.52
CA HIS A 214 -10.87 -15.07 -2.89
C HIS A 214 -9.33 -15.07 -2.96
N GLN A 215 -8.63 -15.01 -1.82
CA GLN A 215 -7.17 -14.98 -1.71
C GLN A 215 -6.54 -13.82 -2.49
N LEU A 216 -7.14 -12.63 -2.36
CA LEU A 216 -6.73 -11.41 -3.06
C LEU A 216 -5.78 -10.52 -2.24
N LEU A 217 -5.32 -11.00 -1.09
CA LEU A 217 -4.39 -10.28 -0.20
C LEU A 217 -3.00 -10.09 -0.81
N ASP A 218 -2.45 -11.13 -1.45
CA ASP A 218 -1.16 -11.04 -2.14
C ASP A 218 -1.34 -10.47 -3.56
N TYR A 219 -1.46 -9.16 -3.62
CA TYR A 219 -1.70 -8.44 -4.86
C TYR A 219 -0.56 -8.60 -5.88
N LYS A 220 0.69 -8.71 -5.42
CA LYS A 220 1.86 -8.87 -6.29
C LYS A 220 1.83 -10.23 -7.00
N LYS A 221 1.58 -11.31 -6.26
CA LYS A 221 1.46 -12.66 -6.83
C LYS A 221 0.25 -12.76 -7.75
N TYR A 222 -0.88 -12.16 -7.37
CA TYR A 222 -2.06 -12.08 -8.22
C TYR A 222 -1.73 -11.40 -9.57
N GLN A 223 -1.08 -10.23 -9.55
CA GLN A 223 -0.68 -9.53 -10.79
C GLN A 223 0.29 -10.35 -11.63
N GLN A 224 1.24 -11.04 -11.01
CA GLN A 224 2.20 -11.87 -11.73
C GLN A 224 1.51 -13.02 -12.45
N ASN A 225 0.55 -13.68 -11.81
CA ASN A 225 -0.24 -14.75 -12.42
C ASN A 225 -1.06 -14.24 -13.61
N GLU A 226 -1.72 -13.09 -13.48
CA GLU A 226 -2.46 -12.47 -14.59
C GLU A 226 -1.56 -12.08 -15.78
N ARG A 227 -0.33 -11.63 -15.51
CA ARG A 227 0.65 -11.31 -16.57
C ARG A 227 1.17 -12.53 -17.31
N ARG A 228 1.14 -13.72 -16.70
CA ARG A 228 1.55 -14.99 -17.34
C ARG A 228 0.49 -15.50 -18.33
N ARG A 229 -0.75 -15.03 -18.25
CA ARG A 229 -1.81 -15.44 -19.18
C ARG A 229 -1.62 -14.81 -20.57
N PRO A 230 -1.96 -15.54 -21.64
CA PRO A 230 -2.13 -14.97 -22.98
C PRO A 230 -3.07 -13.76 -22.98
N LYS A 231 -2.86 -12.80 -23.89
CA LYS A 231 -3.58 -11.52 -23.92
C LYS A 231 -5.10 -11.68 -23.98
N ASP A 232 -5.57 -12.59 -24.82
CA ASP A 232 -6.97 -12.95 -25.03
C ASP A 232 -7.59 -13.63 -23.80
N GLU A 233 -6.86 -14.52 -23.14
CA GLU A 233 -7.32 -15.14 -21.90
C GLU A 233 -7.42 -14.13 -20.77
N ARG A 234 -6.44 -13.23 -20.66
CA ARG A 234 -6.46 -12.15 -19.67
C ARG A 234 -7.63 -11.19 -19.90
N GLU A 235 -7.96 -10.89 -21.16
CA GLU A 235 -9.11 -10.05 -21.50
C GLU A 235 -10.43 -10.72 -21.08
N LEU A 236 -10.57 -12.03 -21.32
CA LEU A 236 -11.72 -12.81 -20.86
C LEU A 236 -11.83 -12.81 -19.33
N VAL A 237 -10.74 -13.08 -18.61
CA VAL A 237 -10.70 -13.06 -17.14
C VAL A 237 -11.08 -11.68 -16.60
N MET A 238 -10.58 -10.61 -17.22
CA MET A 238 -10.89 -9.24 -16.85
C MET A 238 -12.38 -8.92 -17.03
N GLN A 239 -13.03 -9.42 -18.09
CA GLN A 239 -14.48 -9.29 -18.28
C GLN A 239 -15.27 -10.08 -17.23
N LEU A 240 -14.72 -11.19 -16.73
CA LEU A 240 -15.37 -12.05 -15.74
C LEU A 240 -15.23 -11.57 -14.29
N ARG A 241 -14.20 -10.78 -13.97
CA ARG A 241 -13.92 -10.25 -12.62
C ARG A 241 -15.14 -9.70 -11.88
N PRO A 242 -16.00 -8.86 -12.48
CA PRO A 242 -17.17 -8.31 -11.78
C PRO A 242 -18.15 -9.37 -11.28
N PHE A 243 -18.15 -10.57 -11.87
CA PHE A 243 -19.03 -11.67 -11.51
C PHE A 243 -18.48 -12.52 -10.36
N ALA A 244 -17.24 -12.30 -9.91
CA ALA A 244 -16.67 -12.97 -8.75
C ALA A 244 -17.51 -12.75 -7.49
N ARG A 245 -18.22 -11.61 -7.40
CA ARG A 245 -19.09 -11.26 -6.26
C ARG A 245 -20.33 -12.16 -6.08
N PHE A 246 -20.67 -12.96 -7.09
CA PHE A 246 -21.88 -13.79 -7.11
C PHE A 246 -21.57 -15.29 -6.95
N HIS A 247 -20.30 -15.64 -6.79
CA HIS A 247 -19.83 -17.01 -6.71
C HIS A 247 -18.87 -17.14 -5.53
N SER A 248 -18.77 -18.33 -4.94
CA SER A 248 -17.60 -18.66 -4.13
C SER A 248 -16.33 -18.59 -4.98
N LYS A 249 -15.17 -18.53 -4.32
CA LYS A 249 -13.88 -18.55 -5.01
C LYS A 249 -13.79 -19.73 -6.00
N ASP A 250 -14.05 -20.94 -5.52
CA ASP A 250 -13.87 -22.17 -6.31
C ASP A 250 -14.83 -22.23 -7.50
N GLU A 251 -16.09 -21.79 -7.31
CA GLU A 251 -17.07 -21.69 -8.40
C GLU A 251 -16.64 -20.66 -9.46
N HIS A 252 -16.12 -19.51 -9.03
CA HIS A 252 -15.65 -18.48 -9.94
C HIS A 252 -14.43 -18.95 -10.74
N ASP A 253 -13.45 -19.56 -10.06
CA ASP A 253 -12.26 -20.10 -10.69
C ASP A 253 -12.62 -21.20 -11.69
N ALA A 254 -13.53 -22.11 -11.33
CA ALA A 254 -14.03 -23.15 -12.24
C ALA A 254 -14.75 -22.57 -13.47
N LEU A 255 -15.57 -21.52 -13.30
CA LEU A 255 -16.23 -20.82 -14.40
C LEU A 255 -15.21 -20.20 -15.36
N VAL A 256 -14.22 -19.48 -14.80
CA VAL A 256 -13.16 -18.83 -15.58
C VAL A 256 -12.33 -19.85 -16.35
N GLU A 257 -11.88 -20.92 -15.68
CA GLU A 257 -11.12 -22.00 -16.30
C GLU A 257 -11.91 -22.70 -17.39
N GLY A 258 -13.20 -22.99 -17.15
CA GLY A 258 -14.09 -23.60 -18.13
C GLY A 258 -14.27 -22.72 -19.38
N LEU A 259 -14.44 -21.41 -19.21
CA LEU A 259 -14.57 -20.48 -20.34
C LEU A 259 -13.26 -20.31 -21.12
N VAL A 260 -12.12 -20.25 -20.43
CA VAL A 260 -10.79 -20.25 -21.06
C VAL A 260 -10.56 -21.55 -21.85
N ALA A 261 -10.88 -22.70 -21.27
CA ALA A 261 -10.77 -23.98 -21.94
C ALA A 261 -11.67 -24.05 -23.18
N ALA A 262 -12.92 -23.61 -23.09
CA ALA A 262 -13.84 -23.53 -24.21
C ALA A 262 -13.31 -22.60 -25.32
N MET A 263 -12.71 -21.46 -24.96
CA MET A 263 -12.08 -20.55 -25.91
C MET A 263 -10.90 -21.21 -26.63
N ARG A 264 -10.00 -21.89 -25.89
CA ARG A 264 -8.86 -22.64 -26.46
C ARG A 264 -9.33 -23.73 -27.43
N LEU A 265 -10.33 -24.51 -27.04
CA LEU A 265 -10.90 -25.56 -27.87
C LEU A 265 -11.53 -24.99 -29.15
N ARG A 266 -12.28 -23.88 -29.06
CA ARG A 266 -12.84 -23.22 -30.26
C ARG A 266 -11.75 -22.76 -31.23
N LYS A 267 -10.66 -22.18 -30.72
CA LYS A 267 -9.51 -21.79 -31.56
C LYS A 267 -8.85 -23.00 -32.21
N GLN A 268 -8.64 -24.07 -31.46
CA GLN A 268 -8.05 -25.29 -31.97
C GLN A 268 -8.94 -25.96 -33.03
N ILE A 269 -10.26 -26.00 -32.81
CA ILE A 269 -11.22 -26.51 -33.80
C ILE A 269 -11.16 -25.68 -35.08
N ALA A 270 -11.17 -24.34 -34.97
CA ALA A 270 -11.08 -23.45 -36.13
C ALA A 270 -9.78 -23.66 -36.93
N LEU A 271 -8.65 -23.81 -36.24
CA LEU A 271 -7.35 -24.10 -36.84
C LEU A 271 -7.34 -25.44 -37.57
N LEU A 272 -7.85 -26.51 -36.94
CA LEU A 272 -7.95 -27.83 -37.56
C LEU A 272 -8.90 -27.83 -38.78
N GLN A 273 -9.97 -27.03 -38.74
CA GLN A 273 -10.86 -26.82 -39.87
C GLN A 273 -10.18 -26.04 -41.02
N GLU A 274 -9.30 -25.08 -40.72
CA GLU A 274 -8.45 -24.40 -41.72
C GLU A 274 -7.50 -25.39 -42.40
N TYR A 275 -6.79 -26.23 -41.64
CA TYR A 275 -5.93 -27.27 -42.21
C TYR A 275 -6.68 -28.19 -43.17
N ARG A 276 -7.87 -28.67 -42.77
CA ARG A 276 -8.70 -29.52 -43.63
C ARG A 276 -9.11 -28.81 -44.93
N ARG A 277 -9.41 -27.51 -44.88
CA ARG A 277 -9.74 -26.71 -46.07
C ARG A 277 -8.54 -26.57 -47.02
N HIS A 278 -7.33 -26.55 -46.49
CA HIS A 278 -6.09 -26.53 -47.27
C HIS A 278 -5.59 -27.92 -47.68
N GLY A 279 -6.39 -28.97 -47.46
CA GLY A 279 -6.05 -30.34 -47.87
C GLY A 279 -5.09 -31.06 -46.91
N VAL A 280 -4.70 -30.44 -45.80
CA VAL A 280 -3.87 -31.04 -44.75
C VAL A 280 -4.75 -31.97 -43.91
N ARG A 281 -4.41 -33.26 -43.87
CA ARG A 281 -5.23 -34.31 -43.24
C ARG A 281 -4.56 -35.01 -42.07
N THR A 282 -3.25 -34.85 -41.90
CA THR A 282 -2.49 -35.43 -40.78
C THR A 282 -1.83 -34.34 -39.94
N LEU A 283 -1.53 -34.65 -38.67
CA LEU A 283 -0.83 -33.71 -37.78
C LEU A 283 0.62 -33.45 -38.24
N ALA A 284 1.28 -34.46 -38.83
CA ALA A 284 2.61 -34.30 -39.40
C ALA A 284 2.60 -33.32 -40.59
N GLU A 285 1.60 -33.41 -41.47
CA GLU A 285 1.41 -32.43 -42.54
C GLU A 285 1.09 -31.02 -42.00
N ALA A 286 0.35 -30.94 -40.88
CA ALA A 286 0.04 -29.66 -40.25
C ALA A 286 1.30 -28.96 -39.71
N GLU A 287 2.24 -29.71 -39.12
CA GLU A 287 3.52 -29.15 -38.67
C GLU A 287 4.34 -28.59 -39.84
N LEU A 288 4.41 -29.32 -40.95
CA LEU A 288 5.09 -28.86 -42.17
C LEU A 288 4.39 -27.61 -42.75
N TYR A 289 3.06 -27.63 -42.82
CA TYR A 289 2.26 -26.51 -43.30
C TYR A 289 2.48 -25.24 -42.46
N GLU A 290 2.54 -25.35 -41.14
CA GLU A 290 2.83 -24.24 -40.23
C GLU A 290 4.26 -23.70 -40.40
N GLN A 291 5.25 -24.57 -40.57
CA GLN A 291 6.63 -24.15 -40.83
C GLN A 291 6.73 -23.35 -42.14
N ASP A 292 6.10 -23.84 -43.20
CA ASP A 292 6.11 -23.15 -44.50
C ASP A 292 5.23 -21.91 -44.51
N LYS A 293 4.13 -21.87 -43.75
CA LYS A 293 3.33 -20.66 -43.51
C LYS A 293 4.16 -19.59 -42.80
N LYS A 294 4.86 -19.94 -41.71
CA LYS A 294 5.75 -19.02 -40.98
C LYS A 294 6.88 -18.49 -41.86
N LYS A 295 7.56 -19.35 -42.64
CA LYS A 295 8.61 -18.89 -43.58
C LYS A 295 8.07 -17.84 -44.55
N ARG A 296 6.91 -18.09 -45.15
CA ARG A 296 6.25 -17.14 -46.06
C ARG A 296 5.89 -15.82 -45.37
N GLU A 297 5.37 -15.87 -44.14
CA GLU A 297 5.06 -14.67 -43.36
C GLU A 297 6.32 -13.84 -43.02
N VAL A 298 7.42 -14.50 -42.64
CA VAL A 298 8.71 -13.85 -42.37
C VAL A 298 9.28 -13.20 -43.63
N GLU A 299 9.27 -13.91 -44.76
CA GLU A 299 9.71 -13.36 -46.05
C GLU A 299 8.86 -12.15 -46.47
N GLN A 300 7.54 -12.24 -46.34
CA GLN A 300 6.64 -11.11 -46.63
C GLN A 300 6.87 -9.91 -45.70
N ALA A 301 7.13 -10.14 -44.41
CA ALA A 301 7.43 -9.07 -43.46
C ALA A 301 8.77 -8.38 -43.78
N LEU A 302 9.80 -9.16 -44.15
CA LEU A 302 11.10 -8.65 -44.59
C LEU A 302 10.97 -7.82 -45.87
N GLN A 303 10.17 -8.29 -46.84
CA GLN A 303 9.89 -7.56 -48.09
C GLN A 303 9.26 -6.19 -47.78
N LYS A 304 8.20 -6.17 -46.96
CA LYS A 304 7.52 -4.93 -46.54
C LYS A 304 8.38 -3.97 -45.71
N SER A 305 9.39 -4.49 -45.01
CA SER A 305 10.33 -3.66 -44.24
C SER A 305 11.43 -3.02 -45.10
N ARG A 306 11.60 -3.49 -46.33
CA ARG A 306 12.60 -3.02 -47.30
C ARG A 306 12.02 -2.00 -48.29
N GLU A 307 10.69 -1.90 -48.37
CA GLU A 307 9.93 -0.90 -49.12
C GLU A 307 9.63 0.32 -48.22
#